data_AF-A0A1H3PV96-F1
#
_entry.id   AF-A0A1H3PV96-F1
#
_cell.length_a   1.000
_cell.length_b   1.000
_cell.length_c   1.000
_cell.angle_alpha   90.00
_cell.angle_beta   90.00
_cell.angle_gamma   90.00
#
_symmetry.space_group_name_H-M   'P 1'
#
loop_
_entity.id
_entity.type
_entity.pdbx_description
1 polymer ?
#
loop_
_entity_poly.entity_id
_entity_poly.type
_entity_poly.pdbx_seq_one_letter_code
_entity_poly.pdbx_strand_id
1 'polypeptide(L)' 'MSKNDKQLQCSFCGAAENQVKKLIAGPGVYICDECVRELMKMVEND' A
#
# COMPACT_ATOMS: atom_id res chain seq x y z
N MET A 1 20.13 18.58 -4.24
CA MET A 1 19.85 17.17 -4.60
C MET A 1 18.39 17.06 -4.99
N SER A 2 18.06 17.07 -6.29
CA SER A 2 16.69 16.85 -6.75
C SER A 2 16.55 15.38 -7.14
N LYS A 3 16.49 14.49 -6.14
CA LYS A 3 16.05 13.11 -6.40
C LYS A 3 14.55 13.16 -6.53
N ASN A 4 14.08 13.08 -7.78
CA ASN A 4 12.70 12.78 -8.13
C ASN A 4 12.41 11.31 -7.78
N ASP A 5 12.55 10.99 -6.49
CA ASP A 5 12.14 9.73 -5.91
C ASP A 5 10.61 9.82 -5.87
N LYS A 6 9.95 9.25 -6.87
CA LYS A 6 8.51 9.06 -6.83
C LYS A 6 8.25 8.09 -5.67
N GLN A 7 8.08 8.66 -4.49
CA GLN A 7 7.88 7.93 -3.25
C GLN A 7 6.73 6.97 -3.50
N LEU A 8 7.02 5.67 -3.47
CA LEU A 8 6.01 4.66 -3.74
C LEU A 8 4.97 4.74 -2.63
N GLN A 9 3.70 4.82 -3.01
CA GLN A 9 2.58 5.02 -2.10
C GLN A 9 1.54 3.92 -2.32
N CYS A 10 0.93 3.46 -1.23
CA CYS A 10 -0.22 2.59 -1.29
C CYS A 10 -1.35 3.28 -2.08
N SER A 11 -1.85 2.62 -3.11
CA SER A 11 -2.94 3.12 -3.95
C SER A 11 -4.29 3.21 -3.23
N PHE A 12 -4.40 2.63 -2.03
CA PHE A 12 -5.64 2.53 -1.26
C PHE A 12 -5.69 3.53 -0.11
N CYS A 13 -4.64 3.59 0.73
CA CYS A 13 -4.59 4.52 1.87
C CYS A 13 -3.69 5.75 1.65
N GLY A 14 -2.90 5.77 0.56
CA GLY A 14 -1.97 6.87 0.27
C GLY A 14 -0.68 6.88 1.10
N ALA A 15 -0.50 5.93 2.02
CA ALA A 15 0.70 5.85 2.85
C ALA A 15 1.94 5.56 2.00
N ALA A 16 3.03 6.27 2.26
CA ALA A 16 4.31 6.04 1.59
C ALA A 16 4.96 4.74 2.06
N GLU A 17 5.88 4.18 1.27
CA GLU A 17 6.54 2.90 1.58
C GLU A 17 7.24 2.90 2.94
N ASN A 18 7.76 4.07 3.37
CA ASN A 18 8.44 4.23 4.66
C ASN A 18 7.50 4.35 5.86
N GLN A 19 6.19 4.48 5.62
CA GLN A 19 5.16 4.56 6.65
C GLN A 19 4.48 3.21 6.91
N VAL A 20 4.67 2.23 6.01
CA VAL A 20 4.03 0.90 6.11
C VAL A 20 5.08 -0.17 6.35
N LYS A 21 4.66 -1.28 6.96
CA LYS A 21 5.57 -2.40 7.22
C LYS A 21 5.94 -3.13 5.93
N LYS A 22 4.98 -3.25 5.01
CA LYS A 22 5.20 -3.87 3.71
C LYS A 22 4.36 -3.16 2.65
N LEU A 23 4.99 -2.80 1.53
CA LEU A 23 4.32 -2.35 0.33
C LEU A 23 4.50 -3.41 -0.77
N ILE A 24 3.39 -3.90 -1.31
CA ILE A 24 3.34 -4.93 -2.35
C ILE A 24 3.08 -4.24 -3.69
N ALA A 25 3.95 -4.46 -4.67
CA ALA A 25 3.79 -3.93 -6.02
C ALA A 25 3.06 -4.94 -6.93
N GLY A 26 2.01 -4.47 -7.59
CA GLY A 26 1.35 -5.14 -8.71
C GLY A 26 1.50 -4.35 -10.02
N PRO A 27 0.91 -4.83 -11.12
CA PRO A 27 0.93 -4.12 -12.40
C PRO A 27 0.21 -2.75 -12.30
N GLY A 28 0.98 -1.67 -12.10
CA GLY A 28 0.46 -0.30 -12.01
C GLY A 28 -0.28 0.04 -10.70
N VAL A 29 -0.21 -0.82 -9.69
CA VAL A 29 -0.91 -0.64 -8.41
C VAL A 29 0.00 -1.05 -7.25
N TYR A 30 -0.15 -0.39 -6.10
CA TYR A 30 0.58 -0.73 -4.89
C TYR A 30 -0.41 -0.90 -3.73
N ILE A 31 -0.22 -1.93 -2.91
CA ILE A 31 -1.07 -2.19 -1.74
C ILE A 31 -0.19 -2.48 -0.52
N CYS A 32 -0.51 -1.88 0.63
CA CYS A 32 0.20 -2.14 1.88
C CYS A 32 -0.42 -3.27 2.70
N ASP A 33 0.33 -3.81 3.66
CA ASP A 33 -0.12 -4.90 4.53
C ASP A 33 -1.38 -4.56 5.34
N GLU A 34 -1.50 -3.31 5.81
CA GLU A 34 -2.67 -2.85 6.55
C GLU A 34 -3.94 -2.88 5.69
N CYS A 35 -3.87 -2.36 4.45
CA CYS A 35 -5.01 -2.40 3.53
C CYS A 35 -5.43 -3.84 3.19
N VAL A 36 -4.48 -4.76 3.02
CA VAL A 36 -4.81 -6.18 2.81
C VAL A 36 -5.57 -6.73 4.01
N ARG A 37 -5.12 -6.43 5.24
CA ARG A 37 -5.76 -6.91 6.46
C ARG A 37 -7.18 -6.35 6.63
N GLU A 38 -7.38 -5.07 6.36
CA GLU A 38 -8.71 -4.45 6.42
C GLU A 38 -9.67 -5.06 5.39
N LEU A 39 -9.18 -5.32 4.17
CA LEU A 39 -9.99 -5.99 3.14
C LEU A 39 -10.33 -7.44 3.52
N MET A 40 -9.38 -8.19 4.08
CA MET A 40 -9.63 -9.58 4.52
C MET A 40 -10.72 -9.65 5.60
N LYS A 41 -10.74 -8.71 6.55
CA LYS A 41 -11.80 -8.64 7.57
C LYS A 41 -13.21 -8.49 6.98
N MET A 42 -13.33 -7.80 5.85
CA MET A 42 -14.61 -7.63 5.15
C MET A 42 -15.02 -8.92 4.44
N VAL A 43 -14.07 -9.61 3.78
CA VAL A 43 -14.35 -10.86 3.07
C VAL A 43 -14.73 -12.00 4.03
N GLU A 44 -14.19 -12.00 5.25
CA GLU A 44 -14.50 -13.02 6.26
C GLU A 44 -15.87 -12.83 6.95
N ASN A 45 -16.58 -11.72 6.71
CA ASN A 45 -17.85 -11.40 7.37
C ASN A 45 -19.11 -11.60 6.49
N ASP A 46 -19.04 -12.43 5.45
CA ASP A 46 -20.19 -12.88 4.65
C ASP A 46 -20.57 -14.34 4.99
#